data_AF-A0A498PSP1-F1
#
_entry.id   AF-A0A498PSP1-F1
#
_cell.length_a   1.000
_cell.length_b   1.000
_cell.length_c   1.000
_cell.angle_alpha   90.00
_cell.angle_beta   90.00
_cell.angle_gamma   90.00
#
_symmetry.space_group_name_H-M   'P 1'
#
loop_
_entity.id
_entity.type
_entity.pdbx_description
1 polymer ?
#
loop_
_entity_poly.entity_id
_entity_poly.type
_entity_poly.pdbx_seq_one_letter_code
_entity_poly.pdbx_strand_id
1 'polypeptide(L)' 'MPVVFAAPDVVAAAATDLAGIEPAIRAANSAAAAPTTGLLPAAADEVSAAITALFGAS' A
#
# COMPACT_ATOMS: atom_id res chain seq x y z
N MET A 1 6.93 38.16 -11.71
CA MET A 1 6.15 37.25 -10.82
C MET A 1 5.61 36.15 -11.70
N PRO A 2 5.99 34.87 -11.53
CA PRO A 2 5.35 33.81 -12.31
C PRO A 2 3.90 33.67 -11.83
N VAL A 3 2.97 33.58 -12.78
CA VAL A 3 1.55 33.31 -12.53
C VAL A 3 1.29 31.86 -12.91
N VAL A 4 0.65 31.11 -12.02
CA VAL A 4 0.26 29.72 -12.25
C VAL A 4 -1.21 29.71 -12.66
N PHE A 5 -1.51 29.19 -13.84
CA PHE A 5 -2.88 29.02 -14.32
C PHE A 5 -3.34 27.58 -14.06
N ALA A 6 -4.39 27.42 -13.26
CA ALA A 6 -5.07 26.14 -13.07
C ALA A 6 -6.36 26.11 -13.91
N ALA A 7 -6.75 24.93 -14.39
CA ALA A 7 -8.06 24.67 -14.96
C ALA A 7 -8.92 23.99 -13.87
N PRO A 8 -9.80 24.72 -13.16
CA PRO A 8 -10.51 24.19 -11.99
C PRO A 8 -11.28 22.91 -12.27
N ASP A 9 -11.88 22.82 -13.46
CA ASP A 9 -12.68 21.67 -13.90
C ASP A 9 -11.82 20.40 -14.03
N VAL A 10 -10.60 20.56 -14.54
CA VAL A 10 -9.63 19.45 -14.67
C VAL A 10 -9.14 19.00 -13.30
N VAL A 11 -8.91 19.93 -12.38
CA VAL A 11 -8.52 19.61 -10.99
C VAL A 11 -9.65 18.87 -10.27
N ALA A 12 -10.90 19.29 -10.48
CA ALA A 12 -12.07 18.63 -9.89
C ALA A 12 -12.28 17.21 -10.44
N ALA A 13 -12.07 17.00 -11.74
CA ALA A 13 -12.09 15.68 -12.36
C ALA A 13 -11.01 14.77 -11.77
N ALA A 14 -9.76 15.24 -11.71
CA ALA A 14 -8.66 14.47 -11.14
C ALA A 14 -8.86 14.14 -9.64
N ALA A 15 -9.45 15.05 -8.86
CA ALA A 15 -9.81 14.78 -7.47
C ALA A 15 -10.87 13.68 -7.35
N THR A 16 -11.85 13.67 -8.27
CA THR A 16 -12.88 12.62 -8.33
C THR A 16 -12.26 11.28 -8.71
N ASP A 17 -11.36 11.26 -9.70
CA ASP A 17 -10.63 10.05 -10.09
C ASP A 17 -9.81 9.49 -8.93
N LEU A 18 -9.07 10.35 -8.21
CA LEU A 18 -8.28 9.92 -7.05
C LEU A 18 -9.16 9.39 -5.90
N ALA A 19 -10.32 10.02 -5.66
CA ALA A 19 -11.30 9.54 -4.68
C ALA A 19 -11.88 8.16 -5.06
N GLY A 20 -11.93 7.83 -6.35
CA GLY A 20 -12.27 6.49 -6.84
C GLY A 20 -11.13 5.48 -6.66
N ILE A 21 -9.87 5.90 -6.80
CA ILE A 21 -8.69 5.03 -6.68
C ILE A 21 -8.35 4.68 -5.22
N GLU A 22 -8.43 5.65 -4.30
CA GLU A 22 -8.10 5.45 -2.88
C GLU A 22 -8.75 4.19 -2.26
N PRO A 23 -10.08 3.98 -2.34
CA PRO A 23 -10.71 2.82 -1.72
C PRO A 23 -10.24 1.50 -2.32
N ALA A 24 -9.94 1.46 -3.63
CA ALA A 24 -9.40 0.26 -4.28
C ALA A 24 -8.01 -0.10 -3.73
N ILE A 25 -7.13 0.89 -3.57
CA ILE A 25 -5.80 0.69 -2.98
C ILE A 25 -5.89 0.28 -1.51
N ARG A 26 -6.79 0.90 -0.73
CA ARG A 26 -7.02 0.51 0.67
C ARG A 26 -7.50 -0.94 0.79
N ALA A 27 -8.44 -1.35 -0.06
CA ALA A 27 -8.94 -2.72 -0.08
C ALA A 27 -7.82 -3.72 -0.43
N ALA A 28 -7.02 -3.41 -1.45
CA ALA A 28 -5.88 -4.24 -1.84
C ALA A 28 -4.84 -4.38 -0.71
N ASN A 29 -4.47 -3.27 -0.05
CA ASN A 29 -3.56 -3.29 1.09
C ASN A 29 -4.11 -4.11 2.26
N SER A 30 -5.40 -3.94 2.58
CA SER A 30 -6.05 -4.71 3.64
C SER A 30 -6.08 -6.21 3.33
N ALA A 31 -6.33 -6.58 2.07
CA ALA A 31 -6.33 -7.98 1.63
C ALA A 31 -4.92 -8.60 1.68
N ALA A 32 -3.89 -7.81 1.38
CA ALA A 32 -2.51 -8.26 1.38
C ALA A 32 -1.87 -8.33 2.79
N ALA A 33 -2.38 -7.55 3.76
CA ALA A 33 -1.76 -7.42 5.09
C ALA A 33 -1.53 -8.78 5.77
N ALA A 34 -2.59 -9.56 5.99
CA ALA A 34 -2.46 -10.85 6.69
C ALA A 34 -1.48 -11.84 6.02
N PRO A 35 -1.57 -12.11 4.70
CA PRO A 35 -0.65 -13.06 4.07
C PRO A 35 0.80 -12.57 3.92
N THR A 36 1.08 -11.26 3.99
CA THR A 36 2.46 -10.74 3.90
C THR A 36 3.09 -10.46 5.25
N THR A 37 2.30 -10.19 6.30
CA THR A 37 2.84 -9.90 7.64
C THR A 37 2.70 -11.06 8.61
N GLY A 38 1.66 -11.88 8.48
CA GLY A 38 1.37 -13.02 9.37
C GLY A 38 2.17 -14.29 9.07
N LEU A 39 3.44 -14.16 8.67
CA LEU A 39 4.28 -15.30 8.29
C LEU A 39 4.77 -16.07 9.53
N LEU A 40 4.72 -17.40 9.45
CA LEU A 40 5.28 -18.31 10.45
C LEU A 40 6.59 -18.93 9.93
N PRO A 41 7.56 -19.26 10.81
CA PRO A 41 8.76 -19.99 10.41
C PRO A 41 8.43 -21.35 9.81
N ALA A 42 9.10 -21.71 8.71
CA ALA A 42 8.94 -23.02 8.06
C ALA A 42 9.46 -24.16 8.94
N ALA A 43 10.50 -23.90 9.74
CA ALA A 43 11.11 -24.81 10.70
C ALA A 43 11.67 -24.04 11.90
N ALA A 44 12.16 -24.76 12.91
CA ALA A 44 12.66 -24.20 14.17
C ALA A 44 14.11 -23.70 14.12
N ASP A 45 14.75 -23.75 12.95
CA ASP A 45 16.13 -23.30 12.78
C ASP A 45 16.25 -21.78 12.64
N GLU A 46 17.47 -21.28 12.84
CA GLU A 46 17.80 -19.86 12.85
C GLU A 46 17.62 -19.20 11.47
N VAL A 47 17.79 -19.95 10.38
CA VAL A 47 17.61 -19.44 9.01
C VAL A 47 16.13 -19.24 8.71
N SER A 48 15.28 -20.20 9.07
CA SER A 48 13.82 -20.07 8.98
C SER A 48 13.31 -18.89 9.79
N ALA A 49 13.81 -18.70 11.02
CA ALA A 49 13.46 -17.56 11.85
C ALA A 49 13.89 -16.22 11.22
N ALA A 50 15.12 -16.14 10.69
CA ALA A 50 15.63 -14.94 10.05
C ALA A 50 14.85 -14.57 8.76
N ILE A 51 14.45 -15.58 7.97
CA ILE A 51 13.63 -15.37 6.77
C ILE A 51 12.25 -14.84 7.17
N THR A 52 11.59 -15.43 8.17
CA THR A 52 10.32 -14.91 8.69
C THR A 52 10.47 -13.50 9.23
N ALA A 53 11.54 -13.17 9.96
CA ALA A 53 11.77 -11.81 10.46
C ALA A 53 12.00 -10.78 9.34
N LEU A 54 12.59 -11.20 8.21
CA LEU A 54 12.81 -10.32 7.06
C LEU A 54 11.52 -10.04 6.29
N PHE A 55 10.66 -11.05 6.11
CA PHE A 55 9.49 -10.96 5.24
C PHE A 55 8.15 -10.78 5.97
N GLY A 56 8.01 -11.34 7.18
CA GLY A 56 6.85 -11.15 8.05
C GLY A 56 6.99 -9.81 8.75
N ALA A 57 6.51 -8.74 8.10
CA ALA A 57 6.62 -7.40 8.66
C ALA A 57 5.82 -7.29 9.97
N SER A 58 6.57 -7.27 11.09
CA SER A 58 6.24 -6.86 12.47
C SER A 58 4.85 -7.16 13.02
#